data_AF-A0A0E0J5S0-F1
#
_entry.id   AF-A0A0E0J5S0-F1
#
_cell.length_a   1.000
_cell.length_b   1.000
_cell.length_c   1.000
_cell.angle_alpha   90.00
_cell.angle_beta   90.00
_cell.angle_gamma   90.00
#
_symmetry.space_group_name_H-M   'P 1'
#
loop_
_entity.id
_entity.type
_entity.pdbx_description
1 polymer ?
#
loop_
_entity_poly.entity_id
_entity_poly.type
_entity_poly.pdbx_seq_one_letter_code
_entity_poly.pdbx_strand_id
1 'polypeptide(L)' 'MDPKHFKGDHTYVHVSRKGYWQFNTRDLLTDGHSTGFYAKGCAAIVDSRTSLLTDPTAIVAQVNHATEAEGIISTE' A
#
# COMPACT_ATOMS: atom_id res chain seq x y z
N MET A 1 -9.65 -17.38 12.51
CA MET A 1 -10.35 -16.17 12.00
C MET A 1 -11.57 -15.96 12.87
N ASP A 2 -11.77 -14.76 13.41
CA ASP A 2 -13.00 -14.43 14.13
C ASP A 2 -14.00 -13.78 13.13
N PRO A 3 -15.14 -14.42 12.82
CA PRO A 3 -16.13 -13.90 11.87
C PRO A 3 -16.74 -12.56 12.26
N LYS A 4 -16.64 -12.14 13.53
CA LYS A 4 -17.15 -10.84 13.98
C LYS A 4 -16.33 -9.66 13.47
N HIS A 5 -15.12 -9.91 12.96
CA HIS A 5 -14.14 -8.87 12.64
C HIS A 5 -13.85 -8.73 11.14
N PHE A 6 -14.64 -9.36 10.26
CA PHE A 6 -14.56 -9.14 8.81
C PHE A 6 -15.92 -9.30 8.14
N LYS A 7 -16.05 -8.80 6.90
CA LYS A 7 -17.23 -8.96 6.05
C LYS A 7 -16.80 -9.50 4.69
N GLY A 8 -17.64 -10.32 4.07
CA GLY A 8 -17.34 -10.94 2.77
C GLY A 8 -16.22 -11.98 2.85
N ASP A 9 -15.71 -12.37 1.68
CA ASP A 9 -14.68 -13.39 1.55
C ASP A 9 -13.27 -12.79 1.53
N HIS A 10 -12.32 -13.53 2.08
CA HIS A 10 -10.91 -13.16 2.02
C HIS A 10 -10.36 -13.37 0.60
N THR A 11 -9.62 -12.39 0.09
CA THR A 11 -8.84 -12.55 -1.14
C THR A 11 -7.47 -13.10 -0.79
N TYR A 12 -7.16 -14.30 -1.29
CA TYR A 12 -5.86 -14.94 -1.06
C TYR A 12 -4.90 -14.70 -2.21
N VAL A 13 -3.66 -14.36 -1.88
CA VAL A 13 -2.57 -14.12 -2.84
C VAL A 13 -1.34 -14.94 -2.44
N HIS A 14 -0.49 -15.24 -3.43
CA HIS A 14 0.73 -16.01 -3.20
C HIS A 14 1.83 -15.12 -2.58
N VAL A 15 2.59 -15.69 -1.66
CA VAL A 15 3.80 -15.05 -1.13
C VAL A 15 4.88 -15.03 -2.22
N SER A 16 5.32 -13.84 -2.61
CA SER A 16 6.29 -13.64 -3.69
C SER A 16 7.74 -13.82 -3.22
N ARG A 17 8.03 -13.50 -1.96
CA ARG A 17 9.36 -13.63 -1.35
C ARG A 17 9.24 -14.15 0.08
N LYS A 18 9.76 -15.35 0.34
CA LYS A 18 9.80 -15.94 1.68
C LYS A 18 10.74 -15.14 2.60
N GLY A 19 10.36 -15.01 3.87
CA GLY A 19 11.03 -14.17 4.87
C GLY A 19 10.21 -12.94 5.27
N TYR A 20 9.29 -12.53 4.41
CA TYR A 20 8.30 -11.48 4.67
C TYR A 20 6.91 -11.99 4.26
N TRP A 21 5.85 -11.40 4.81
CA TRP A 21 4.52 -11.51 4.22
C TRP A 21 4.41 -10.59 3.01
N GLN A 22 5.23 -10.86 2.00
CA GLN A 22 5.34 -10.09 0.77
C GLN A 22 4.50 -10.71 -0.34
N PHE A 23 3.75 -9.91 -1.08
CA PHE A 23 2.99 -10.32 -2.26
C PHE A 23 3.00 -9.24 -3.33
N ASN A 24 2.67 -9.64 -4.57
CA ASN A 24 2.57 -8.71 -5.68
C ASN A 24 1.21 -8.03 -5.67
N THR A 25 1.21 -6.72 -5.84
CA THR A 25 0.03 -5.87 -5.95
C THR A 25 -0.07 -5.27 -7.35
N ARG A 26 -1.28 -4.81 -7.68
CA ARG A 26 -1.51 -3.99 -8.87
C ARG A 26 -1.11 -2.55 -8.58
N ASP A 27 -1.60 -1.64 -9.41
CA ASP A 27 -1.37 -0.22 -9.31
C ASP A 27 -1.97 0.42 -8.06
N LEU A 28 -1.37 1.53 -7.63
CA LEU A 28 -1.91 2.39 -6.58
C LEU A 28 -2.73 3.51 -7.23
N LEU A 29 -3.98 3.60 -6.82
CA LEU A 29 -4.93 4.57 -7.32
C LEU A 29 -5.23 5.63 -6.26
N THR A 30 -5.16 6.89 -6.63
CA THR A 30 -5.59 8.04 -5.81
C THR A 30 -6.82 8.66 -6.49
N ASP A 31 -7.95 8.70 -5.78
CA ASP A 31 -9.24 9.14 -6.35
C ASP A 31 -9.59 8.47 -7.69
N GLY A 32 -9.35 7.15 -7.79
CA GLY A 32 -9.57 6.37 -9.01
C GLY A 32 -8.54 6.58 -10.12
N HIS A 33 -7.59 7.50 -9.96
CA HIS A 33 -6.54 7.79 -10.94
C HIS A 33 -5.23 7.08 -10.59
N SER A 34 -4.60 6.49 -11.59
CA SER A 34 -3.28 5.85 -11.45
C SER A 34 -2.22 6.85 -11.01
N THR A 35 -1.39 6.47 -10.05
CA THR A 35 -0.15 7.20 -9.73
C THR A 35 0.94 6.99 -10.79
N GLY A 36 0.80 6.00 -11.67
CA GLY A 36 1.76 5.67 -12.73
C GLY A 36 2.99 4.89 -12.25
N PHE A 37 3.41 5.07 -10.99
CA PHE A 37 4.59 4.41 -10.41
C PHE A 37 4.46 2.89 -10.35
N TYR A 38 3.25 2.39 -10.11
CA TYR A 38 2.96 0.96 -9.95
C TYR A 38 2.06 0.42 -11.06
N ALA A 39 2.01 1.09 -12.21
CA ALA A 39 1.19 0.65 -13.35
C ALA A 39 1.56 -0.76 -13.86
N LYS A 40 2.81 -1.19 -13.63
CA LYS A 40 3.31 -2.55 -13.94
C LYS A 40 3.19 -3.53 -12.77
N GLY A 41 2.53 -3.11 -11.68
CA GLY A 41 2.50 -3.79 -10.40
C GLY A 41 3.72 -3.48 -9.53
N CYS A 42 3.59 -3.78 -8.24
CA CYS A 42 4.67 -3.65 -7.27
C CYS A 42 4.60 -4.77 -6.22
N ALA A 43 5.49 -4.72 -5.24
CA ALA A 43 5.48 -5.63 -4.11
C ALA A 43 5.04 -4.87 -2.86
N ALA A 44 4.16 -5.47 -2.08
CA ALA A 44 3.73 -4.96 -0.78
C ALA A 44 4.07 -5.97 0.32
N ILE A 45 4.31 -5.48 1.53
CA ILE A 45 4.54 -6.28 2.73
C ILE A 45 3.46 -5.92 3.75
N VAL A 46 2.83 -6.95 4.34
CA VAL A 46 1.96 -6.75 5.50
C VAL A 46 2.79 -6.92 6.77
N ASP A 47 3.03 -5.81 7.45
CA ASP A 47 3.75 -5.76 8.72
C ASP A 47 2.86 -5.16 9.82
N SER A 48 2.43 -6.00 10.77
CA SER A 48 1.60 -5.56 11.89
C SER A 48 2.36 -4.70 12.91
N ARG A 49 3.69 -4.56 12.77
CA ARG A 49 4.54 -3.76 13.66
C ARG A 49 4.76 -2.34 13.15
N THR A 50 4.36 -2.03 11.93
CA THR A 50 4.43 -0.67 11.36
C THR A 50 3.06 -0.01 11.49
N SER A 51 3.01 1.20 12.05
CA SER A 51 1.77 1.97 12.22
C SER A 51 1.36 2.73 10.95
N LEU A 52 2.33 3.13 10.13
CA LEU A 52 2.12 3.94 8.93
C LEU A 52 2.29 3.12 7.65
N LEU A 53 1.66 3.57 6.58
CA LEU A 53 2.00 3.12 5.23
C LEU A 53 3.32 3.78 4.82
N THR A 54 4.27 2.97 4.36
CA THR A 54 5.58 3.44 3.92
C THR A 54 5.75 3.08 2.45
N ASP A 55 6.05 4.10 1.65
CA ASP A 55 6.23 3.99 0.21
C ASP A 55 7.41 4.87 -0.25
N PRO A 56 7.89 4.73 -1.49
CA PRO A 56 8.87 5.64 -2.07
C PRO A 56 8.42 7.10 -1.95
N THR A 57 9.37 7.99 -1.63
CA THR A 57 9.12 9.42 -1.39
C THR A 57 8.27 10.10 -2.46
N ALA A 58 8.50 9.78 -3.73
CA ALA A 58 7.77 10.39 -4.85
C ALA A 58 6.26 10.03 -4.83
N ILE A 59 5.91 8.81 -4.42
CA ILE A 59 4.51 8.38 -4.29
C ILE A 59 3.87 9.04 -3.08
N VAL A 60 4.58 9.04 -1.95
CA VAL A 60 4.09 9.68 -0.71
C VAL A 60 3.81 11.16 -0.94
N ALA A 61 4.71 11.88 -1.61
CA ALA A 61 4.51 13.29 -1.98
C ALA A 61 3.28 13.49 -2.88
N GLN A 62 3.09 12.63 -3.90
CA GLN A 62 1.91 12.73 -4.77
C GLN A 62 0.60 12.52 -4.01
N VAL A 63 0.56 11.53 -3.09
CA VAL A 63 -0.62 11.25 -2.27
C VAL A 63 -0.89 12.40 -1.29
N ASN A 64 0.15 12.92 -0.64
CA ASN A 64 0.05 14.05 0.29
C ASN A 64 -0.47 15.30 -0.41
N HIS A 65 0.11 15.67 -1.55
CA HIS A 65 -0.37 16.79 -2.37
C HIS A 65 -1.82 16.59 -2.83
N ALA A 66 -2.21 15.38 -3.23
CA ALA A 66 -3.58 15.08 -3.65
C ALA A 66 -4.61 15.11 -2.50
N THR A 67 -4.15 15.01 -1.25
CA THR A 67 -5.01 14.99 -0.05
C THR A 67 -4.82 16.22 0.85
N GLU A 68 -4.02 17.20 0.40
CA GLU A 68 -3.65 18.39 1.18
C GLU A 68 -3.01 18.07 2.54
N ALA A 69 -2.30 16.93 2.62
CA ALA A 69 -1.62 16.46 3.83
C ALA A 69 -0.14 16.86 3.84
N GLU A 70 0.44 17.04 5.03
CA GLU A 70 1.87 17.24 5.22
C GLU A 70 2.58 15.91 5.54
N GLY A 71 3.70 15.64 4.87
CA GLY A 71 4.49 14.44 5.11
C GLY A 71 5.26 14.50 6.44
N ILE A 72 5.18 13.43 7.23
CA ILE A 72 5.84 13.35 8.55
C ILE A 72 7.34 13.04 8.44
N ILE A 73 7.77 12.36 7.36
CA ILE A 73 9.17 11.95 7.14
C ILE A 73 9.72 12.54 5.85
N SER A 74 8.93 12.50 4.77
CA SER A 74 9.24 13.18 3.52
C SER A 74 8.62 14.58 3.55
N THR A 75 9.42 15.60 3.85
CA THR A 75 9.04 16.98 3.57
C THR A 75 8.96 17.16 2.06
N GLU A 76 7.88 17.75 1.58
CA GLU A 76 7.79 18.23 0.19
C GLU A 76 8.87 19.27 -0.12
#